data_AF-A0A943XCA6-F1
#
_entry.id   AF-A0A943XCA6-F1
#
_cell.length_a   1.000
_cell.length_b   1.000
_cell.length_c   1.000
_cell.angle_alpha   90.00
_cell.angle_beta   90.00
_cell.angle_gamma   90.00
#
_symmetry.space_group_name_H-M   'P 1'
#
loop_
_entity.id
_entity.type
_entity.pdbx_description
1 polymer ?
#
loop_
_entity_poly.entity_id
_entity_poly.type
_entity_poly.pdbx_seq_one_letter_code
_entity_poly.pdbx_strand_id
1 'polypeptide(L)'
;MEALDKILEGFEAALELERSLGVRSLQFDRSLLEPLPGSGDLEPNAAALETSALSLSEPSKPPAVESQPRIVEPRSRTIEPPPPAAAPQVLRDFVFLHHRALSPKGNEMMAKIIVAMNRTAEEAPVVIHAPAPPAKAYVVLGSLALKMFFPNEQTTPGSWISVPGGVPALVTYSPEYILRFQEGAIAQREVKKKMWDSLKGVIARFPR
;
A
#
# COMPACT_ATOMS: atom_id res chain seq x y z
N MET A 1 -6.48 -0.22 46.92
CA MET A 1 -7.85 -0.56 46.48
C MET A 1 -8.45 0.54 45.60
N GLU A 2 -8.12 1.82 45.80
CA GLU A 2 -8.67 2.97 45.04
C GLU A 2 -8.52 2.94 43.50
N ALA A 3 -7.55 2.21 42.95
CA ALA A 3 -7.36 2.12 41.50
C ALA A 3 -8.46 1.28 40.82
N LEU A 4 -9.00 0.27 41.51
CA LEU A 4 -10.06 -0.57 40.97
C LEU A 4 -11.38 0.20 40.93
N ASP A 5 -11.67 0.99 41.97
CA ASP A 5 -12.89 1.79 42.06
C ASP A 5 -12.96 2.85 40.95
N LYS A 6 -11.84 3.54 40.66
CA LYS A 6 -11.76 4.50 39.54
C LYS A 6 -11.93 3.85 38.16
N ILE A 7 -11.48 2.60 38.01
CA ILE A 7 -11.65 1.85 36.77
C ILE A 7 -13.14 1.48 36.62
N LEU A 8 -13.77 0.98 37.68
CA LEU A 8 -15.18 0.59 37.68
C LEU A 8 -16.10 1.80 37.44
N GLU A 9 -15.80 2.95 38.04
CA GLU A 9 -16.53 4.21 37.83
C GLU A 9 -16.43 4.69 36.36
N GLY A 10 -15.26 4.53 35.74
CA GLY A 10 -15.08 4.81 34.31
C GLY A 10 -15.88 3.89 33.38
N PHE A 11 -16.06 2.62 33.76
CA PHE A 11 -16.90 1.67 33.01
C PHE A 11 -18.40 1.97 33.17
N GLU A 12 -18.83 2.39 34.36
CA GLU A 12 -20.22 2.72 34.63
C GLU A 12 -20.65 3.97 33.85
N ALA A 13 -19.80 5.00 33.80
CA ALA A 13 -20.03 6.20 32.97
C ALA A 13 -20.08 5.90 31.46
N ALA A 14 -19.27 4.94 30.99
CA ALA A 14 -19.29 4.53 29.59
C ALA A 14 -20.58 3.75 29.23
N LEU A 15 -21.05 2.89 30.13
CA LEU A 15 -22.29 2.11 29.95
C LEU A 15 -23.54 2.99 29.97
N GLU A 16 -23.56 4.05 30.79
CA GLU A 16 -24.68 4.99 30.83
C GLU A 16 -24.76 5.84 29.55
N LEU A 17 -23.60 6.20 28.98
CA LEU A 17 -23.51 6.86 27.68
C LEU A 17 -24.03 5.95 26.55
N GLU A 18 -23.70 4.65 26.56
CA GLU A 18 -24.21 3.68 25.59
C GLU A 18 -25.72 3.46 25.69
N ARG A 19 -26.28 3.42 26.92
CA ARG A 19 -27.74 3.37 27.14
C ARG A 19 -28.44 4.61 26.59
N SER A 20 -27.85 5.80 26.74
CA SER A 20 -28.39 7.06 26.22
C SER A 20 -28.37 7.15 24.69
N LEU A 21 -27.42 6.46 24.05
CA LEU A 21 -27.22 6.47 22.60
C LEU A 21 -28.00 5.36 21.87
N GLY A 22 -28.75 4.52 22.60
CA GLY A 22 -29.60 3.49 22.03
C GLY A 22 -28.84 2.41 21.24
N VAL A 23 -27.53 2.24 21.50
CA VAL A 23 -26.74 1.20 20.84
C VAL A 23 -27.08 -0.14 21.48
N ARG A 24 -27.72 -1.02 20.71
CA ARG A 24 -28.15 -2.35 21.16
C ARG A 24 -26.94 -3.13 21.68
N SER A 25 -26.89 -3.39 22.98
CA SER A 25 -25.98 -4.37 23.56
C SER A 25 -26.29 -5.75 22.98
N LEU A 26 -25.36 -6.32 22.21
CA LEU A 26 -25.42 -7.71 21.80
C LEU A 26 -25.22 -8.57 23.05
N GLN A 27 -26.31 -9.19 23.54
CA GLN A 27 -26.19 -10.28 24.51
C GLN A 27 -25.52 -11.44 23.80
N PHE A 28 -24.27 -11.72 24.18
CA PHE A 28 -23.62 -12.97 23.80
C PHE A 28 -24.22 -14.08 24.65
N ASP A 29 -24.93 -14.99 23.98
CA ASP A 29 -25.43 -16.21 24.60
C ASP A 29 -24.23 -17.10 24.96
N ARG A 30 -24.02 -17.30 26.26
CA ARG A 30 -22.87 -18.04 26.81
C ARG A 30 -22.93 -19.53 26.47
N SER A 31 -24.07 -20.01 25.96
CA SER A 31 -24.27 -21.37 25.44
C SER A 31 -23.47 -21.64 24.17
N LEU A 32 -23.04 -20.60 23.44
CA LEU A 32 -22.22 -20.74 22.23
C LEU A 32 -20.72 -21.00 22.51
N LEU A 33 -20.32 -20.98 23.78
CA LEU A 33 -18.93 -21.18 24.22
C LEU A 33 -18.70 -22.58 24.83
N GLU A 34 -19.68 -23.47 24.76
CA GLU A 34 -19.49 -24.87 25.20
C GLU A 34 -18.71 -25.66 24.13
N PRO A 35 -17.62 -26.35 24.51
CA PRO A 35 -16.94 -27.26 23.59
C PRO A 35 -17.83 -28.47 23.32
N LEU A 36 -18.06 -28.75 22.03
CA LEU A 36 -18.72 -29.96 21.53
C LEU A 36 -18.07 -31.21 22.14
N PRO A 37 -18.82 -32.07 22.87
CA PRO A 37 -18.31 -33.36 23.28
C PRO A 37 -18.49 -34.35 22.13
N GLY A 38 -17.39 -34.91 21.64
CA GLY A 38 -17.45 -36.08 20.76
C GLY A 38 -16.41 -36.07 19.66
N SER A 39 -15.18 -36.45 20.02
CA SER A 39 -14.27 -37.09 19.07
C SER A 39 -14.93 -38.36 18.53
N GLY A 40 -14.97 -38.48 17.21
CA GLY A 40 -15.29 -39.72 16.51
C GLY A 40 -14.59 -39.70 15.17
N ASP A 41 -13.57 -40.54 15.05
CA ASP A 41 -12.81 -40.92 13.85
C ASP A 41 -13.61 -40.86 12.54
N LEU A 42 -12.93 -40.45 11.46
CA LEU A 42 -13.04 -41.03 10.10
C LEU A 42 -12.07 -40.32 9.14
N GLU A 43 -10.84 -40.84 9.07
CA GLU A 43 -10.18 -41.11 7.78
C GLU A 43 -10.30 -42.62 7.53
N PRO A 44 -10.23 -43.18 6.29
CA PRO A 44 -9.56 -42.63 5.11
C PRO A 44 -10.24 -42.86 3.72
N ASN A 45 -9.61 -42.27 2.70
CA ASN A 45 -9.29 -42.84 1.38
C ASN A 45 -10.16 -42.55 0.10
N ALA A 46 -9.47 -41.94 -0.86
CA ALA A 46 -9.34 -42.20 -2.30
C ALA A 46 -10.57 -42.40 -3.22
N ALA A 47 -10.70 -41.50 -4.21
CA ALA A 47 -10.88 -41.77 -5.64
C ALA A 47 -10.78 -40.41 -6.39
N ALA A 48 -9.70 -40.11 -7.11
CA ALA A 48 -9.40 -40.52 -8.50
C ALA A 48 -10.14 -39.69 -9.57
N LEU A 49 -9.35 -38.90 -10.33
CA LEU A 49 -9.47 -38.50 -11.74
C LEU A 49 -8.39 -37.43 -11.97
N GLU A 50 -7.11 -37.79 -12.18
CA GLU A 50 -6.49 -38.26 -13.44
C GLU A 50 -6.74 -37.38 -14.68
N THR A 51 -5.60 -36.94 -15.26
CA THR A 51 -5.31 -36.66 -16.69
C THR A 51 -6.03 -35.47 -17.35
N SER A 52 -5.35 -34.53 -18.03
CA SER A 52 -4.31 -34.75 -19.04
C SER A 52 -3.29 -33.62 -19.15
N ALA A 53 -2.04 -34.03 -19.35
CA ALA A 53 -0.95 -33.26 -19.90
C ALA A 53 -0.99 -33.22 -21.44
N LEU A 54 -0.02 -32.47 -22.00
CA LEU A 54 0.42 -32.38 -23.41
C LEU A 54 -0.34 -31.33 -24.23
N SER A 55 0.31 -30.37 -24.89
CA SER A 55 1.39 -30.64 -25.84
C SER A 55 2.34 -29.45 -26.03
N LEU A 56 3.64 -29.76 -26.09
CA LEU A 56 4.70 -28.96 -26.71
C LEU A 56 4.44 -28.80 -28.21
N SER A 57 4.81 -27.65 -28.80
CA SER A 57 5.65 -27.59 -30.00
C SER A 57 6.19 -26.18 -30.22
N GLU A 58 7.44 -26.15 -30.65
CA GLU A 58 8.39 -25.04 -30.66
C GLU A 58 8.51 -24.45 -32.10
N PRO A 59 9.64 -23.85 -32.54
CA PRO A 59 9.79 -22.47 -32.98
C PRO A 59 9.78 -22.27 -34.51
N SER A 60 9.73 -21.01 -35.00
CA SER A 60 10.30 -20.67 -36.32
C SER A 60 10.56 -19.17 -36.53
N LYS A 61 11.80 -18.88 -36.94
CA LYS A 61 12.38 -17.65 -37.52
C LYS A 61 13.52 -18.15 -38.44
N PRO A 62 14.11 -17.41 -39.42
CA PRO A 62 13.66 -16.39 -40.39
C PRO A 62 13.91 -16.89 -41.86
N PRO A 63 13.86 -16.03 -42.91
CA PRO A 63 15.08 -15.35 -43.44
C PRO A 63 14.81 -13.86 -43.77
N ALA A 64 15.72 -12.88 -43.69
CA ALA A 64 17.02 -12.66 -44.33
C ALA A 64 16.94 -12.50 -45.87
N VAL A 65 16.77 -11.25 -46.36
CA VAL A 65 17.20 -10.81 -47.71
C VAL A 65 17.79 -9.41 -47.62
N GLU A 66 18.94 -9.28 -48.25
CA GLU A 66 19.93 -8.21 -48.27
C GLU A 66 19.76 -7.31 -49.52
N SER A 67 20.47 -6.17 -49.51
CA SER A 67 20.92 -5.33 -50.65
C SER A 67 20.09 -4.09 -51.07
N GLN A 68 20.44 -2.94 -50.45
CA GLN A 68 21.08 -1.70 -51.00
C GLN A 68 20.77 -1.22 -52.46
N PRO A 69 21.18 0.02 -52.88
CA PRO A 69 21.43 1.31 -52.18
C PRO A 69 20.76 2.53 -52.89
N ARG A 70 20.59 3.67 -52.21
CA ARG A 70 20.55 4.99 -52.90
C ARG A 70 21.22 6.08 -52.04
N ILE A 71 22.30 6.61 -52.59
CA ILE A 71 23.04 7.81 -52.18
C ILE A 71 22.43 9.00 -52.92
N VAL A 72 22.00 10.07 -52.22
CA VAL A 72 21.98 11.51 -52.66
C VAL A 72 21.73 12.36 -51.38
N GLU A 73 22.76 12.81 -50.65
CA GLU A 73 23.37 14.17 -50.63
C GLU A 73 23.07 14.99 -49.36
N PRO A 74 23.94 15.96 -49.00
CA PRO A 74 24.26 16.30 -47.63
C PRO A 74 23.38 17.44 -47.10
N ARG A 75 22.86 17.28 -45.89
CA ARG A 75 22.34 18.41 -45.11
C ARG A 75 23.07 18.48 -43.78
N SER A 76 23.70 19.62 -43.60
CA SER A 76 24.44 20.12 -42.45
C SER A 76 23.98 19.52 -41.13
N ARG A 77 24.81 18.64 -40.56
CA ARG A 77 24.69 18.24 -39.15
C ARG A 77 25.12 19.43 -38.30
N THR A 78 24.14 20.22 -37.87
CA THR A 78 24.23 20.89 -36.57
C THR A 78 24.41 19.76 -35.56
N ILE A 79 25.60 19.67 -34.95
CA ILE A 79 25.84 18.78 -33.82
C ILE A 79 25.05 19.38 -32.67
N GLU A 80 23.81 18.94 -32.52
CA GLU A 80 23.04 19.19 -31.31
C GLU A 80 23.81 18.51 -30.16
N PRO A 81 24.19 19.23 -29.09
CA PRO A 81 24.82 18.59 -27.96
C PRO A 81 23.89 17.48 -27.43
N PRO A 82 24.42 16.31 -27.06
CA PRO A 82 23.58 15.25 -26.50
C PRO A 82 22.78 15.82 -25.33
N PRO A 83 21.47 15.49 -25.22
CA PRO A 83 20.69 15.90 -24.06
C PRO A 83 21.43 15.45 -22.80
N PRO A 84 21.43 16.27 -21.73
CA PRO A 84 22.16 15.95 -20.52
C PRO A 84 21.78 14.53 -20.10
N ALA A 85 22.79 13.66 -20.01
CA ALA A 85 22.61 12.27 -19.63
C ALA A 85 21.69 12.23 -18.42
N ALA A 86 20.50 11.64 -18.60
CA ALA A 86 19.54 11.49 -17.53
C ALA A 86 20.29 10.87 -16.35
N ALA A 87 20.33 11.58 -15.22
CA ALA A 87 21.00 11.12 -14.02
C ALA A 87 20.60 9.65 -13.77
N PRO A 88 21.55 8.78 -13.37
CA PRO A 88 21.27 7.36 -13.16
C PRO A 88 20.02 7.22 -12.28
N GLN A 89 18.95 6.68 -12.85
CA GLN A 89 17.70 6.51 -12.13
C GLN A 89 17.92 5.41 -11.10
N VAL A 90 18.20 5.81 -9.87
CA VAL A 90 18.34 4.89 -8.74
C VAL A 90 16.97 4.26 -8.51
N LEU A 91 16.83 2.97 -8.85
CA LEU A 91 15.62 2.21 -8.59
C LEU A 91 15.47 2.06 -7.07
N ARG A 92 14.47 2.74 -6.50
CA ARG A 92 14.17 2.68 -5.07
C ARG A 92 13.26 1.49 -4.76
N ASP A 93 13.32 0.98 -3.53
CA ASP A 93 12.40 -0.08 -3.11
C ASP A 93 10.96 0.42 -3.11
N PHE A 94 10.71 1.57 -2.47
CA PHE A 94 9.43 2.24 -2.56
C PHE A 94 9.57 3.75 -2.41
N VAL A 95 8.56 4.47 -2.92
CA VAL A 95 8.46 5.92 -2.76
C VAL A 95 7.07 6.30 -2.25
N PHE A 96 7.01 7.35 -1.44
CA PHE A 96 5.74 7.93 -1.01
C PHE A 96 5.26 8.94 -2.05
N LEU A 97 4.00 8.87 -2.44
CA LEU A 97 3.39 9.79 -3.39
C LEU A 97 2.35 10.65 -2.67
N HIS A 98 2.46 11.96 -2.79
CA HIS A 98 1.51 12.92 -2.22
C HIS A 98 1.09 13.94 -3.28
N HIS A 99 -0.07 14.58 -3.11
CA HIS A 99 -0.63 15.49 -4.12
C HIS A 99 -0.14 16.94 -4.02
N ARG A 100 0.53 17.30 -2.92
CA ARG A 100 1.02 18.65 -2.62
C ARG A 100 2.12 18.61 -1.57
N ALA A 101 2.83 19.73 -1.36
CA ALA A 101 3.74 19.87 -0.22
C ALA A 101 3.01 19.62 1.11
N LEU A 102 3.61 18.81 1.98
CA LEU A 102 3.09 18.54 3.31
C LEU A 102 3.26 19.77 4.22
N SER A 103 2.34 19.95 5.17
CA SER A 103 2.50 20.92 6.26
C SER A 103 3.73 20.57 7.12
N PRO A 104 4.27 21.51 7.93
CA PRO A 104 5.40 21.21 8.82
C PRO A 104 5.13 19.99 9.74
N LYS A 105 3.94 19.93 10.35
CA LYS A 105 3.51 18.78 11.14
C LYS A 105 3.37 17.50 10.30
N GLY A 106 2.95 17.63 9.04
CA GLY A 106 2.89 16.52 8.09
C GLY A 106 4.27 15.96 7.76
N ASN A 107 5.26 16.84 7.54
CA ASN A 107 6.65 16.46 7.33
C ASN A 107 7.25 15.78 8.57
N GLU A 108 7.01 16.30 9.77
CA GLU A 108 7.44 15.65 11.02
C GLU A 108 6.82 14.26 11.17
N MET A 109 5.54 14.10 10.86
CA MET A 109 4.87 12.81 10.90
C MET A 109 5.48 11.83 9.89
N MET A 110 5.73 12.26 8.66
CA MET A 110 6.39 11.44 7.65
C MET A 110 7.81 11.05 8.05
N ALA A 111 8.58 11.98 8.62
CA ALA A 111 9.92 11.68 9.11
C ALA A 111 9.88 10.58 10.18
N LYS A 112 8.94 10.67 11.14
CA LYS A 112 8.73 9.62 12.16
C LYS A 112 8.32 8.28 11.54
N ILE A 113 7.44 8.29 10.52
CA ILE A 113 7.04 7.08 9.80
C ILE A 113 8.23 6.44 9.09
N ILE A 114 9.01 7.22 8.34
CA ILE A 114 10.17 6.74 7.60
C ILE A 114 11.19 6.11 8.54
N VAL A 115 11.49 6.76 9.67
CA VAL A 115 12.36 6.22 10.71
C VAL A 115 11.78 4.94 11.33
N ALA A 116 10.48 4.91 11.62
CA ALA A 116 9.81 3.71 12.16
C ALA A 116 9.81 2.52 11.19
N MET A 117 9.87 2.79 9.88
CA MET A 117 10.04 1.77 8.84
C MET A 117 11.51 1.34 8.65
N ASN A 118 12.44 1.84 9.48
CA ASN A 118 13.88 1.63 9.36
C ASN A 118 14.45 2.09 8.01
N ARG A 119 13.97 3.24 7.51
CA ARG A 119 14.40 3.86 6.25
C ARG A 119 14.99 5.26 6.47
N THR A 120 15.71 5.76 5.48
CA THR A 120 16.12 7.17 5.38
C THR A 120 15.21 7.96 4.43
N ALA A 121 15.26 9.29 4.52
CA ALA A 121 14.52 10.17 3.61
C ALA A 121 14.98 10.03 2.14
N GLU A 122 16.21 9.57 1.92
CA GLU A 122 16.76 9.32 0.58
C GLU A 122 16.28 7.98 0.00
N GLU A 123 16.14 6.97 0.86
CA GLU A 123 15.63 5.63 0.50
C GLU A 123 14.12 5.65 0.21
N ALA A 124 13.34 6.41 1.00
CA ALA A 124 11.89 6.49 0.89
C ALA A 124 11.40 7.95 0.82
N PRO A 125 11.66 8.66 -0.29
CA PRO A 125 11.30 10.07 -0.45
C PRO A 125 9.78 10.25 -0.62
N VAL A 126 9.31 11.46 -0.28
CA VAL A 126 7.95 11.92 -0.57
C VAL A 126 7.96 12.74 -1.86
N VAL A 127 7.27 12.25 -2.88
CA VAL A 127 7.20 12.84 -4.22
C VAL A 127 5.85 13.52 -4.42
N ILE A 128 5.89 14.74 -4.96
CA ILE A 128 4.69 15.57 -5.18
C ILE A 128 4.47 15.96 -6.65
N HIS A 129 5.33 15.49 -7.56
CA HIS A 129 5.26 15.78 -8.98
C HIS A 129 5.11 14.48 -9.77
N ALA A 130 4.18 14.49 -10.73
CA ALA A 130 4.03 13.44 -11.72
C ALA A 130 5.00 13.68 -12.91
N PRO A 131 5.50 12.64 -13.58
CA PRO A 131 5.28 11.21 -13.28
C PRO A 131 6.06 10.75 -12.03
N ALA A 132 5.57 9.69 -11.37
CA ALA A 132 6.28 9.10 -10.25
C ALA A 132 7.66 8.55 -10.71
N PRO A 133 8.73 8.74 -9.91
CA PRO A 133 10.03 8.16 -10.22
C PRO A 133 9.97 6.63 -10.14
N PRO A 134 10.83 5.89 -10.85
CA PRO A 134 10.82 4.43 -10.82
C PRO A 134 11.08 3.90 -9.41
N ALA A 135 10.23 2.96 -8.99
CA ALA A 135 10.35 2.25 -7.73
C ALA A 135 9.79 0.83 -7.86
N LYS A 136 10.18 -0.09 -6.96
CA LYS A 136 9.59 -1.44 -6.92
C LYS A 136 8.17 -1.42 -6.36
N ALA A 137 7.80 -0.42 -5.58
CA ALA A 137 6.42 -0.16 -5.15
C ALA A 137 6.15 1.32 -4.91
N TYR A 138 4.87 1.69 -4.93
CA TYR A 138 4.41 3.03 -4.56
C TYR A 138 3.59 3.00 -3.27
N VAL A 139 3.76 4.01 -2.42
CA VAL A 139 2.87 4.25 -1.27
C VAL A 139 2.12 5.56 -1.50
N VAL A 140 0.86 5.44 -1.87
CA VAL A 140 0.01 6.56 -2.26
C VAL A 140 -0.69 7.14 -1.04
N LEU A 141 -0.39 8.39 -0.71
CA LEU A 141 -0.89 9.09 0.47
C LEU A 141 -2.18 9.85 0.15
N GLY A 142 -3.31 9.17 0.34
CA GLY A 142 -4.65 9.70 0.17
C GLY A 142 -5.17 9.64 -1.28
N SER A 143 -6.48 9.85 -1.41
CA SER A 143 -7.18 9.74 -2.70
C SER A 143 -6.78 10.81 -3.71
N LEU A 144 -6.39 12.00 -3.26
CA LEU A 144 -5.91 13.06 -4.16
C LEU A 144 -4.58 12.68 -4.82
N ALA A 145 -3.69 12.00 -4.08
CA ALA A 145 -2.44 11.49 -4.67
C ALA A 145 -2.74 10.35 -5.66
N LEU A 146 -3.69 9.46 -5.33
CA LEU A 146 -4.11 8.40 -6.24
C LEU A 146 -4.59 8.98 -7.58
N LYS A 147 -5.48 9.97 -7.55
CA LYS A 147 -5.99 10.63 -8.76
C LYS A 147 -4.91 11.36 -9.57
N MET A 148 -3.90 11.92 -8.90
CA MET A 148 -2.83 12.67 -9.56
C MET A 148 -1.86 11.75 -10.32
N PHE A 149 -1.47 10.63 -9.72
CA PHE A 149 -0.48 9.73 -10.30
C PHE A 149 -1.11 8.59 -11.12
N PHE A 150 -2.30 8.13 -10.72
CA PHE A 150 -3.00 6.99 -11.31
C PHE A 150 -4.49 7.33 -11.50
N PRO A 151 -4.83 8.21 -12.45
CA PRO A 151 -6.17 8.81 -12.58
C PRO A 151 -7.29 7.79 -12.88
N ASN A 152 -6.96 6.64 -13.45
CA ASN A 152 -7.92 5.59 -13.78
C ASN A 152 -8.18 4.62 -12.62
N GLU A 153 -7.41 4.72 -11.54
CA GLU A 153 -7.50 3.81 -10.40
C GLU A 153 -8.44 4.35 -9.32
N GLN A 154 -9.27 3.46 -8.75
CA GLN A 154 -10.15 3.77 -7.64
C GLN A 154 -10.06 2.67 -6.59
N THR A 155 -9.68 3.04 -5.37
CA THR A 155 -9.58 2.09 -4.26
C THR A 155 -9.68 2.79 -2.91
N THR A 156 -9.81 2.00 -1.86
CA THR A 156 -9.90 2.44 -0.46
C THR A 156 -8.54 2.36 0.24
N PRO A 157 -8.30 3.18 1.29
CA PRO A 157 -7.11 3.07 2.11
C PRO A 157 -6.93 1.66 2.71
N GLY A 158 -5.70 1.15 2.70
CA GLY A 158 -5.33 -0.19 3.12
C GLY A 158 -5.20 -1.20 1.97
N SER A 159 -5.60 -0.82 0.76
CA SER A 159 -5.61 -1.72 -0.40
C SER A 159 -4.33 -1.62 -1.23
N TRP A 160 -3.89 -2.79 -1.73
CA TRP A 160 -2.87 -2.89 -2.76
C TRP A 160 -3.54 -2.92 -4.14
N ILE A 161 -3.02 -2.14 -5.08
CA ILE A 161 -3.42 -2.11 -6.48
C ILE A 161 -2.22 -2.34 -7.39
N SER A 162 -2.45 -2.75 -8.63
CA SER A 162 -1.41 -2.83 -9.65
C SER A 162 -1.54 -1.62 -10.58
N VAL A 163 -0.54 -0.75 -10.60
CA VAL A 163 -0.56 0.47 -11.44
C VAL A 163 0.04 0.17 -12.82
N PRO A 164 -0.10 1.08 -13.81
CA PRO A 164 0.48 0.89 -15.13
C PRO A 164 1.97 0.52 -15.07
N GLY A 165 2.36 -0.52 -15.81
CA GLY A 165 3.69 -1.12 -15.71
C GLY A 165 3.80 -2.27 -14.70
N GLY A 166 2.69 -2.70 -14.08
CA GLY A 166 2.64 -3.86 -13.18
C GLY A 166 3.27 -3.61 -11.80
N VAL A 167 3.55 -2.35 -11.47
CA VAL A 167 4.15 -1.99 -10.18
C VAL A 167 3.07 -2.01 -9.09
N PRO A 168 3.29 -2.67 -7.94
CA PRO A 168 2.33 -2.64 -6.84
C PRO A 168 2.31 -1.25 -6.18
N ALA A 169 1.10 -0.74 -5.89
CA ALA A 169 0.90 0.47 -5.12
C ALA A 169 0.00 0.22 -3.92
N LEU A 170 0.44 0.61 -2.73
CA LEU A 170 -0.38 0.64 -1.52
C LEU A 170 -1.05 2.00 -1.41
N VAL A 171 -2.37 2.05 -1.30
CA VAL A 171 -3.10 3.30 -1.02
C VAL A 171 -3.36 3.39 0.48
N THR A 172 -3.01 4.50 1.12
CA THR A 172 -3.19 4.70 2.56
C THR A 172 -3.62 6.13 2.90
N TYR A 173 -3.86 6.41 4.18
CA TYR A 173 -4.21 7.75 4.64
C TYR A 173 -3.05 8.74 4.48
N SER A 174 -3.36 9.99 4.16
CA SER A 174 -2.36 11.05 4.16
C SER A 174 -2.11 11.60 5.58
N PRO A 175 -0.89 12.06 5.88
CA PRO A 175 -0.60 12.77 7.14
C PRO A 175 -1.53 13.96 7.35
N GLU A 176 -1.81 14.69 6.27
CA GLU A 176 -2.73 15.83 6.26
C GLU A 176 -4.16 15.45 6.68
N TYR A 177 -4.62 14.24 6.36
CA TYR A 177 -5.92 13.76 6.82
C TYR A 177 -5.93 13.45 8.32
N ILE A 178 -4.86 12.82 8.83
CA ILE A 178 -4.71 12.52 10.27
C ILE A 178 -4.64 13.80 11.10
N LEU A 179 -4.00 14.85 10.57
CA LEU A 179 -3.85 16.14 11.25
C LEU A 179 -5.15 16.95 11.33
N ARG A 180 -6.22 16.56 10.62
CA ARG A 180 -7.55 17.20 10.74
C ARG A 180 -8.27 16.84 12.04
N PHE A 181 -7.91 15.72 12.64
CA PHE A 181 -8.50 15.29 13.90
C PHE A 181 -7.82 16.00 15.07
N GLN A 182 -8.59 16.32 16.11
CA GLN A 182 -8.03 16.84 17.36
C GLN A 182 -7.01 15.85 17.93
N GLU A 183 -5.94 16.40 18.50
CA GLU A 183 -4.89 15.61 19.11
C GLU A 183 -5.45 14.79 20.29
N GLY A 184 -5.12 13.49 20.30
CA GLY A 184 -5.59 12.58 21.35
C GLY A 184 -6.98 11.98 21.12
N ALA A 185 -7.76 12.47 20.14
CA ALA A 185 -9.06 11.93 19.79
C ALA A 185 -8.99 10.45 19.36
N ILE A 186 -10.02 9.67 19.70
CA ILE A 186 -10.10 8.23 19.36
C ILE A 186 -9.98 8.02 17.85
N ALA A 187 -10.71 8.81 17.06
CA ALA A 187 -10.65 8.77 15.60
C ALA A 187 -9.22 8.99 15.06
N GLN A 188 -8.45 9.90 15.66
CA GLN A 188 -7.06 10.13 15.25
C GLN A 188 -6.20 8.88 15.48
N ARG A 189 -6.36 8.22 16.63
CA ARG A 189 -5.61 7.00 16.99
C ARG A 189 -5.96 5.84 16.07
N GLU A 190 -7.24 5.68 15.74
CA GLU A 190 -7.69 4.65 14.81
C GLU A 190 -7.13 4.84 13.40
N VAL A 191 -7.17 6.05 12.87
CA VAL A 191 -6.62 6.33 11.52
C VAL A 191 -5.11 6.14 11.50
N LYS A 192 -4.39 6.61 12.54
CA LYS A 192 -2.94 6.35 12.70
C LYS A 192 -2.64 4.86 12.73
N LYS A 193 -3.43 4.08 13.48
CA LYS A 193 -3.28 2.62 13.57
C LYS A 193 -3.52 1.96 12.21
N LYS A 194 -4.62 2.27 11.53
CA LYS A 194 -4.93 1.73 10.19
C LYS A 194 -3.85 2.06 9.17
N MET A 195 -3.34 3.30 9.18
CA MET A 195 -2.22 3.71 8.33
C MET A 195 -0.97 2.87 8.64
N TRP A 196 -0.61 2.73 9.91
CA TRP A 196 0.56 1.95 10.31
C TRP A 196 0.43 0.46 9.97
N ASP A 197 -0.73 -0.14 10.20
CA ASP A 197 -0.98 -1.54 9.84
C ASP A 197 -0.86 -1.77 8.32
N SER A 198 -1.27 -0.79 7.51
CA SER A 198 -1.05 -0.83 6.06
C SER A 198 0.45 -0.77 5.71
N LEU A 199 1.20 0.10 6.38
CA LEU A 199 2.64 0.27 6.16
C LEU A 199 3.47 -0.94 6.59
N LYS A 200 3.05 -1.70 7.61
CA LYS A 200 3.68 -2.99 7.95
C LYS A 200 3.69 -3.94 6.76
N GLY A 201 2.66 -3.91 5.91
CA GLY A 201 2.64 -4.69 4.68
C GLY A 201 3.74 -4.29 3.70
N VAL A 202 4.14 -3.01 3.67
CA VAL A 202 5.28 -2.52 2.87
C VAL A 202 6.59 -3.01 3.47
N ILE A 203 6.76 -2.89 4.80
CA ILE A 203 7.96 -3.37 5.51
C ILE A 203 8.16 -4.88 5.28
N ALA A 204 7.08 -5.66 5.34
CA ALA A 204 7.15 -7.11 5.12
C ALA A 204 7.54 -7.50 3.69
N ARG A 205 7.13 -6.71 2.68
CA ARG A 205 7.46 -6.95 1.26
C ARG A 205 8.86 -6.46 0.89
N PHE A 206 9.33 -5.42 1.56
CA PHE A 206 10.62 -4.80 1.32
C PHE A 206 11.38 -4.70 2.65
N PRO A 207 11.91 -5.83 3.16
CA PRO A 207 12.79 -5.80 4.33
C PRO A 207 14.09 -5.03 4.00
N ARG A 208 14.81 -4.57 5.03
CA ARG A 208 16.12 -3.96 4.87
C ARG A 208 17.20 -5.04 4.82
#